data_AF-A4BPR4-F1
#
_entry.id   AF-A4BPR4-F1
#
_cell.length_a   1.000
_cell.length_b   1.000
_cell.length_c   1.000
_cell.angle_alpha   90.00
_cell.angle_beta   90.00
_cell.angle_gamma   90.00
#
_symmetry.space_group_name_H-M   'P 1'
#
loop_
_entity.id
_entity.type
_entity.pdbx_description
1 polymer ?
#
loop_
_entity_poly.entity_id
_entity_poly.type
_entity_poly.pdbx_seq_one_letter_code
_entity_poly.pdbx_strand_id
1 'polypeptide(L)' 'MMRTNIELDDELITQALRLAKVRSKRELVHLALKEFVENHQRKDVLELVGKVRIDPDYDHKRLRQDRGGDVSD' A
#
# COMPACT_ATOMS: atom_id res chain seq x y z
N MET A 1 21.39 3.12 6.16
CA MET A 1 21.18 1.76 6.71
C MET A 1 21.60 1.77 8.17
N MET A 2 20.76 1.27 9.07
CA MET A 2 21.11 1.04 10.48
C MET A 2 21.20 -0.46 10.75
N ARG A 3 22.12 -0.86 11.62
CA ARG A 3 22.18 -2.23 12.16
C ARG A 3 21.59 -2.21 13.56
N THR A 4 20.55 -3.00 13.76
CA THR A 4 19.89 -3.16 15.05
C THR A 4 19.93 -4.63 15.40
N ASN A 5 20.33 -4.94 16.62
CA ASN A 5 20.25 -6.29 17.14
C ASN A 5 18.90 -6.45 17.83
N ILE A 6 18.08 -7.37 17.33
CA ILE A 6 16.73 -7.62 17.82
C ILE A 6 16.55 -9.12 18.00
N GLU A 7 15.98 -9.52 19.12
CA GLU A 7 15.58 -10.91 19.34
C GLU A 7 14.27 -11.16 18.61
N LEU A 8 14.25 -12.23 17.80
CA LEU A 8 13.12 -12.62 16.99
C LEU A 8 12.74 -14.05 17.37
N ASP A 9 11.44 -14.30 17.45
CA ASP A 9 10.91 -15.64 17.67
C ASP A 9 11.14 -16.51 16.42
N ASP A 10 11.89 -17.59 16.57
CA ASP A 10 12.24 -18.49 15.48
C ASP A 10 11.02 -19.25 14.92
N GLU A 11 10.00 -19.55 15.73
CA GLU A 11 8.77 -20.17 15.25
C GLU A 11 7.99 -19.21 14.37
N LEU A 12 7.88 -17.94 14.79
CA LEU A 12 7.22 -16.88 14.02
C LEU A 12 7.95 -16.65 12.69
N ILE A 13 9.28 -16.57 12.71
CA ILE A 13 10.11 -16.43 11.51
C ILE A 13 9.93 -17.61 10.58
N THR A 14 9.89 -18.84 11.09
CA THR A 14 9.69 -20.03 10.27
C THR A 14 8.33 -20.03 9.59
N GLN A 15 7.28 -19.64 10.31
CA GLN A 15 5.94 -19.48 9.73
C GLN A 15 5.92 -18.39 8.65
N ALA A 16 6.49 -17.23 8.95
CA ALA A 16 6.52 -16.10 8.05
C ALA A 16 7.37 -16.36 6.79
N LEU A 17 8.49 -17.10 6.89
CA LEU A 17 9.29 -17.53 5.74
C LEU A 17 8.50 -18.46 4.81
N ARG A 18 7.71 -19.39 5.37
CA ARG A 18 6.84 -20.29 4.58
C ARG A 18 5.77 -19.51 3.80
N LEU A 19 5.25 -18.43 4.39
CA LEU A 19 4.21 -17.59 3.78
C LEU A 19 4.78 -16.61 2.75
N ALA A 20 5.86 -15.91 3.08
CA ALA A 20 6.41 -14.82 2.27
C ALA A 20 7.25 -15.28 1.07
N LYS A 21 7.61 -16.59 0.98
CA LYS A 21 8.47 -17.16 -0.08
C LYS A 21 9.82 -16.44 -0.24
N VAL A 22 10.32 -15.81 0.81
CA VAL A 22 11.62 -15.11 0.83
C VAL A 22 12.74 -16.01 1.33
N ARG A 23 13.98 -15.71 0.94
CA ARG A 23 15.14 -16.59 1.24
C ARG A 23 15.91 -16.21 2.49
N SER A 24 15.70 -15.01 3.03
CA SER A 24 16.47 -14.51 4.16
C SER A 24 15.61 -13.85 5.24
N LYS A 25 16.03 -14.00 6.50
CA LYS A 25 15.41 -13.31 7.65
C LYS A 25 15.41 -11.78 7.44
N ARG A 26 16.46 -11.24 6.82
CA ARG A 26 16.59 -9.79 6.57
C ARG A 26 15.55 -9.27 5.57
N GLU A 27 15.35 -10.02 4.49
CA GLU A 27 14.35 -9.71 3.47
C GLU A 27 12.93 -9.83 4.02
N LEU A 28 12.67 -10.86 4.83
CA LEU A 28 11.40 -11.02 5.53
C LEU A 28 11.07 -9.82 6.42
N VAL A 29 12.03 -9.37 7.25
CA VAL A 29 11.83 -8.22 8.14
C VAL A 29 11.59 -6.94 7.34
N HIS A 30 12.32 -6.75 6.24
CA HIS A 30 12.11 -5.59 5.38
C HIS A 30 10.72 -5.60 4.73
N LEU A 31 10.29 -6.75 4.22
CA LEU A 31 8.96 -6.92 3.63
C LEU A 31 7.86 -6.67 4.65
N ALA A 32 7.96 -7.25 5.85
CA ALA A 32 7.01 -7.05 6.92
C ALA A 32 6.89 -5.58 7.35
N LEU A 33 8.02 -4.86 7.46
CA LEU A 33 8.00 -3.42 7.75
C LEU A 33 7.36 -2.61 6.63
N LYS A 34 7.64 -2.94 5.37
CA LYS A 34 7.02 -2.29 4.21
C LYS A 34 5.51 -2.50 4.21
N GLU A 35 5.05 -3.74 4.37
CA GLU A 35 3.62 -4.07 4.44
C GLU A 35 2.95 -3.41 5.65
N PHE A 36 3.62 -3.36 6.80
CA PHE A 36 3.11 -2.68 7.98
C PHE A 36 2.85 -1.19 7.69
N VAL A 37 3.83 -0.49 7.11
CA VAL A 37 3.69 0.92 6.76
C VAL A 37 2.61 1.13 5.70
N GLU A 38 2.60 0.34 4.63
CA GLU A 38 1.58 0.44 3.58
C GLU A 38 0.17 0.17 4.12
N ASN A 39 0.01 -0.81 5.01
CA ASN A 39 -1.28 -1.16 5.58
C ASN A 39 -1.79 -0.06 6.54
N HIS A 40 -0.89 0.61 7.26
CA HIS A 40 -1.27 1.75 8.11
C HIS A 40 -1.55 3.01 7.30
N GLN A 41 -0.79 3.28 6.22
CA GLN A 41 -1.10 4.38 5.30
C GLN A 41 -2.46 4.19 4.60
N ARG A 42 -2.83 2.95 4.23
CA ARG A 42 -4.16 2.68 3.67
C ARG A 42 -5.29 2.91 4.68
N LYS A 43 -5.05 2.66 5.97
CA LYS A 43 -6.00 3.00 7.03
C LYS A 43 -6.17 4.51 7.17
N ASP A 44 -5.11 5.30 7.03
CA ASP A 44 -5.22 6.76 6.98
C ASP A 44 -6.05 7.24 5.78
N VAL A 45 -5.94 6.56 4.62
CA VAL A 45 -6.81 6.85 3.46
C VAL A 45 -8.27 6.52 3.78
N LEU A 46 -8.55 5.42 4.49
CA LEU A 46 -9.91 5.10 4.96
C LEU A 46 -10.42 6.13 5.99
N GLU A 47 -9.54 6.74 6.80
CA GLU A 47 -9.91 7.86 7.65
C GLU A 47 -10.19 9.16 6.87
N LEU A 48 -9.58 9.32 5.68
CA LEU A 48 -9.88 10.39 4.73
C LEU A 48 -11.20 10.15 3.97
N VAL A 49 -11.67 8.90 3.84
CA VAL A 49 -12.90 8.50 3.11
C VAL A 49 -14.21 9.11 3.68
N GLY A 50 -14.18 9.80 4.82
CA GLY A 50 -15.30 10.61 5.33
C GLY A 50 -14.98 12.09 5.57
N LYS A 51 -13.71 12.51 5.39
CA LYS A 51 -13.24 13.88 5.66
C LYS A 51 -13.02 14.70 4.39
N VAL A 52 -12.89 14.05 3.24
CA VAL A 52 -12.82 14.74 1.95
C VAL A 52 -14.22 15.18 1.56
N ARG A 53 -14.53 16.46 1.79
CA ARG A 53 -15.66 17.12 1.13
C ARG A 53 -15.31 17.23 -0.35
N ILE A 54 -15.91 16.39 -1.18
CA ILE A 54 -15.94 16.63 -2.62
C ILE A 54 -16.67 17.95 -2.80
N ASP A 55 -16.02 18.91 -3.46
CA ASP A 55 -16.61 20.19 -3.79
C ASP A 55 -17.93 19.93 -4.54
N PRO A 56 -19.07 20.52 -4.14
CA PRO A 56 -20.36 20.30 -4.81
C PRO A 56 -20.33 20.65 -6.30
N ASP A 57 -19.39 21.49 -6.74
CA ASP A 57 -19.20 21.86 -8.15
C ASP A 57 -18.21 20.92 -8.89
N TYR A 58 -17.78 19.81 -8.26
CA TYR A 58 -16.86 18.84 -8.85
C TYR A 58 -17.57 17.94 -9.88
N ASP A 59 -17.61 18.40 -11.13
CA ASP A 59 -18.17 17.66 -12.26
C ASP A 59 -17.18 16.63 -12.85
N HIS A 60 -17.24 15.42 -12.32
CA HIS A 60 -16.48 14.26 -12.79
C HIS A 60 -16.84 13.80 -14.23
N LYS A 61 -17.89 14.33 -14.87
CA LYS A 61 -18.24 13.99 -16.26
C LYS A 61 -17.34 14.70 -17.27
N ARG A 62 -16.77 15.86 -16.93
CA ARG A 62 -15.88 16.64 -17.82
C ARG A 62 -14.56 15.90 -18.10
N LEU A 63 -14.04 15.15 -17.12
CA LEU A 63 -12.81 14.35 -17.25
C LEU A 63 -12.95 13.12 -18.17
N ARG A 64 -14.19 12.75 -18.54
CA ARG A 64 -14.45 11.58 -19.40
C ARG A 64 -14.66 11.96 -20.87
N GLN A 65 -14.84 13.24 -21.19
CA GLN A 65 -14.97 13.72 -22.58
C GLN A 65 -13.61 13.86 -23.29
N ASP A 66 -12.52 14.14 -22.57
CA ASP A 66 -11.19 14.32 -23.19
C ASP A 66 -10.48 13.01 -23.59
N ARG A 67 -11.13 11.84 -23.46
CA ARG A 67 -10.54 10.54 -23.83
C ARG A 67 -11.37 9.68 -24.78
N GLY A 68 -12.36 10.26 -25.46
CA GLY A 68 -13.15 9.51 -26.43
C GLY A 68 -13.72 10.39 -27.53
N GLY A 69 -13.04 10.45 -28.68
CA GLY A 69 -13.60 11.05 -29.88
C GLY A 69 -12.63 11.43 -30.98
N ASP A 70 -11.52 10.69 -31.15
CA ASP A 70 -10.81 10.68 -32.44
C ASP A 70 -11.47 9.60 -33.29
N VAL A 71 -12.55 9.97 -33.99
CA VAL A 71 -13.09 9.25 -35.14
C VAL A 71 -13.38 10.33 -36.18
N SER A 72 -12.32 10.73 -36.90
CA SER A 72 -12.45 11.48 -38.14
C SER A 72 -12.78 10.49 -39.26
N ASP A 73 -13.91 10.74 -39.91
CA ASP A 73 -14.27 10.24 -41.25
C ASP A 73 -13.55 11.11 -42.31
#